data_AF-A0A2W6BVX9-F1
#
_entry.id   AF-A0A2W6BVX9-F1
#
_cell.length_a   1.000
_cell.length_b   1.000
_cell.length_c   1.000
_cell.angle_alpha   90.00
_cell.angle_beta   90.00
_cell.angle_gamma   90.00
#
_symmetry.space_group_name_H-M   'P 1'
#
loop_
_entity.id
_entity.type
_entity.pdbx_description
1 polymer ?
#
loop_
_entity_poly.entity_id
_entity_poly.type
_entity_poly.pdbx_seq_one_letter_code
_entity_poly.pdbx_strand_id
1 'polypeptide(L)'
;MELLGLDEDELCRALDVDPLTLLSGQLERAGELPILLALLEDAEQRAGSAVLRSWVRTRGSAGRPIDALTGRDFPAFEDALDELAARGFVLRGGG
;
A
#
# COMPACT_ATOMS: atom_id res chain seq x y z
N MET A 1 -5.70 -1.46 -14.03
CA MET A 1 -6.22 -1.97 -12.73
C MET A 1 -6.17 -0.83 -11.73
N GLU A 2 -7.15 -0.68 -10.85
CA GLU A 2 -7.15 0.40 -9.85
C GLU A 2 -6.86 -0.22 -8.47
N LEU A 3 -5.57 -0.29 -8.11
CA LEU A 3 -5.16 -0.77 -6.79
C LEU A 3 -5.22 0.42 -5.83
N LEU A 4 -5.92 0.32 -4.70
CA LEU A 4 -5.99 1.40 -3.70
C LEU A 4 -6.52 2.75 -4.21
N GLY A 5 -7.26 2.79 -5.32
CA GLY A 5 -7.69 4.06 -5.93
C GLY A 5 -6.55 4.86 -6.56
N LEU A 6 -5.42 4.20 -6.84
CA LEU A 6 -4.32 4.73 -7.63
C LEU A 6 -4.53 4.31 -9.09
N ASP A 7 -4.39 5.27 -9.98
CA ASP A 7 -4.28 4.99 -11.40
C ASP A 7 -2.99 4.20 -11.68
N GLU A 8 -2.96 3.52 -12.83
CA GLU A 8 -1.81 2.69 -13.23
C GLU A 8 -0.50 3.49 -13.27
N ASP A 9 -0.56 4.77 -13.63
CA ASP A 9 0.60 5.69 -13.65
C ASP A 9 1.07 6.02 -12.22
N GLU A 10 0.14 6.28 -11.29
CA GLU A 10 0.46 6.51 -9.88
C GLU A 10 1.04 5.24 -9.23
N LEU A 11 0.51 4.07 -9.58
CA LEU A 11 0.99 2.79 -9.10
C LEU A 11 2.40 2.48 -9.64
N CYS A 12 2.65 2.73 -10.93
CA CYS A 12 3.99 2.60 -11.53
C CYS A 12 5.00 3.53 -10.85
N ARG A 13 4.60 4.78 -10.57
CA ARG A 13 5.44 5.76 -9.89
C ARG A 13 5.70 5.40 -8.43
N ALA A 14 4.68 4.91 -7.74
CA ALA A 14 4.77 4.50 -6.35
C ALA A 14 5.56 3.20 -6.16
N LEU A 15 5.66 2.35 -7.19
CA LEU A 15 6.43 1.11 -7.13
C LEU A 15 7.80 1.25 -7.83
N ASP A 16 8.10 2.43 -8.38
CA ASP A 16 9.27 2.74 -9.21
C ASP A 16 9.49 1.64 -10.28
N VAL A 17 8.42 1.31 -10.99
CA VAL A 17 8.38 0.23 -11.98
C VAL A 17 7.80 0.73 -13.28
N ASP A 18 8.38 0.29 -14.39
CA ASP A 18 7.82 0.54 -15.70
C ASP A 18 6.46 -0.18 -15.87
N PRO A 19 5.53 0.41 -16.66
CA PRO A 19 4.22 -0.19 -16.91
C PRO A 19 4.30 -1.60 -17.49
N LEU A 20 5.34 -1.91 -18.27
CA LEU A 20 5.57 -3.27 -18.77
C LEU A 20 5.87 -4.26 -17.64
N THR A 21 6.64 -3.87 -16.62
CA THR A 21 6.96 -4.69 -15.44
C THR A 21 5.69 -4.97 -14.62
N LEU A 22 4.83 -3.97 -14.50
CA LEU A 22 3.54 -4.06 -13.82
C LEU A 22 2.58 -4.99 -14.58
N LEU A 23 2.47 -4.83 -15.91
CA LEU A 23 1.62 -5.66 -16.77
C LEU A 23 2.12 -7.10 -16.89
N SER A 24 3.44 -7.29 -16.85
CA SER A 24 4.07 -8.59 -17.03
C SER A 24 4.14 -9.43 -15.75
N GLY A 25 3.61 -8.94 -14.62
CA GLY A 25 3.67 -9.63 -13.32
C GLY A 25 5.10 -9.80 -12.79
N GLN A 26 6.05 -9.01 -13.30
CA GLN A 26 7.45 -9.11 -12.87
C GLN A 26 7.66 -8.55 -11.47
N LEU A 27 6.73 -7.73 -10.97
CA LEU A 27 6.65 -7.33 -9.56
C LEU A 27 6.53 -8.54 -8.63
N GLU A 28 5.76 -9.55 -9.04
CA GLU A 28 5.50 -10.75 -8.22
C GLU A 28 6.76 -11.61 -8.02
N ARG A 29 7.82 -11.38 -8.82
CA ARG A 29 9.08 -12.13 -8.71
C ARG A 29 10.07 -11.52 -7.72
N ALA A 30 9.88 -10.27 -7.29
CA ALA A 30 10.63 -9.71 -6.18
C ALA A 30 9.95 -10.20 -4.89
N GLY A 31 10.46 -11.30 -4.30
CA GLY A 31 9.71 -12.17 -3.37
C GLY A 31 8.98 -11.51 -2.18
N GLU A 32 9.36 -10.32 -1.73
CA GLU A 32 8.70 -9.58 -0.63
C GLU A 32 7.46 -8.80 -1.11
N LEU A 33 7.45 -8.38 -2.37
CA LEU A 33 6.40 -7.57 -2.98
C LEU A 33 5.05 -8.30 -3.15
N PRO A 34 4.96 -9.58 -3.59
CA PRO A 34 3.69 -10.29 -3.65
C PRO A 34 3.10 -10.55 -2.25
N ILE A 35 3.94 -10.72 -1.22
CA ILE A 35 3.48 -10.88 0.16
C ILE A 35 2.82 -9.57 0.62
N LEU A 36 3.47 -8.44 0.38
CA LEU A 36 2.94 -7.12 0.73
C LEU A 36 1.64 -6.80 -0.02
N LEU A 37 1.54 -7.13 -1.30
CA LEU A 37 0.31 -7.01 -2.08
C LEU A 37 -0.82 -7.90 -1.54
N ALA A 38 -0.52 -9.14 -1.16
CA ALA A 38 -1.51 -10.04 -0.56
C ALA A 38 -1.99 -9.53 0.81
N LEU A 39 -1.08 -9.02 1.64
CA LEU A 39 -1.43 -8.39 2.92
C LEU A 39 -2.30 -7.14 2.72
N LEU A 40 -2.01 -6.37 1.68
CA LEU A 40 -2.78 -5.18 1.32
C LEU A 40 -4.18 -5.53 0.83
N GLU A 41 -4.32 -6.58 0.01
CA GLU A 41 -5.61 -7.09 -0.45
C GLU A 41 -6.45 -7.64 0.71
N ASP A 42 -5.84 -8.38 1.65
CA ASP A 42 -6.50 -8.85 2.88
C ASP A 42 -6.97 -7.66 3.74
N ALA A 43 -6.10 -6.67 3.93
CA ALA A 43 -6.44 -5.44 4.61
C ALA A 43 -7.57 -4.68 3.90
N GLU A 44 -7.60 -4.66 2.57
CA GLU A 44 -8.68 -4.05 1.78
C GLU A 44 -10.00 -4.76 2.03
N GLN A 45 -9.98 -6.10 2.02
CA GLN A 45 -11.16 -6.92 2.29
C GLN A 45 -11.69 -6.71 3.72
N ARG A 46 -10.81 -6.46 4.70
CA ARG A 46 -11.16 -6.31 6.12
C ARG A 46 -11.57 -4.89 6.50
N ALA A 47 -10.82 -3.89 6.04
CA ALA A 47 -11.05 -2.47 6.32
C ALA A 47 -12.09 -1.83 5.38
N GLY A 48 -12.23 -2.38 4.18
CA GLY A 48 -12.91 -1.76 3.06
C GLY A 48 -11.99 -0.84 2.26
N SER A 49 -12.15 -0.87 0.94
CA SER A 49 -11.36 -0.11 -0.03
C SER A 49 -11.37 1.41 0.21
N ALA A 50 -12.43 1.97 0.77
CA ALA A 50 -12.49 3.39 1.13
C ALA A 50 -11.57 3.77 2.31
N VAL A 51 -11.52 2.92 3.34
CA VAL A 51 -10.65 3.13 4.52
C VAL A 51 -9.19 2.95 4.11
N LEU A 52 -8.90 1.90 3.33
CA LEU A 52 -7.54 1.65 2.85
C LEU A 52 -7.04 2.78 1.95
N ARG A 53 -7.87 3.26 1.00
CA ARG A 53 -7.60 4.46 0.17
C ARG A 53 -7.28 5.69 1.01
N SER A 54 -8.06 5.94 2.06
CA SER A 54 -7.85 7.07 2.95
C SER A 54 -6.56 6.89 3.75
N TRP A 55 -6.30 5.68 4.27
CA TRP A 55 -5.10 5.35 5.06
C TRP A 55 -3.81 5.53 4.26
N VAL A 56 -3.73 5.04 3.01
CA VAL A 56 -2.55 5.18 2.15
C VAL A 56 -2.18 6.65 1.92
N ARG A 57 -3.17 7.54 1.95
CA ARG A 57 -3.01 9.01 1.84
C ARG A 57 -2.86 9.72 3.20
N THR A 58 -3.17 9.04 4.30
CA THR A 58 -3.08 9.59 5.66
C THR A 58 -1.63 9.51 6.15
N ARG A 59 -1.20 10.53 6.90
CA ARG A 59 0.09 10.48 7.60
C ARG A 59 -0.07 9.66 8.88
N GLY A 60 0.62 8.52 8.94
CA GLY A 60 0.85 7.76 10.16
C GLY A 60 2.16 8.17 10.85
N SER A 61 2.52 7.42 11.91
CA SER A 61 3.76 7.61 12.68
C SER A 61 5.02 7.51 11.81
N ALA A 62 4.99 6.62 10.81
CA ALA A 62 6.08 6.40 9.85
C ALA A 62 6.04 7.32 8.61
N GLY A 63 5.06 8.24 8.50
CA GLY A 63 4.86 9.06 7.31
C GLY A 63 3.64 8.66 6.49
N ARG A 64 3.63 8.92 5.17
CA ARG A 64 2.54 8.43 4.30
C ARG A 64 2.92 7.03 3.79
N PRO A 65 2.06 6.02 3.91
CA PRO A 65 2.35 4.68 3.40
C PRO A 65 2.73 4.69 1.91
N ILE A 66 2.13 5.59 1.11
CA ILE A 66 2.50 5.78 -0.29
C ILE A 66 3.95 6.27 -0.49
N ASP A 67 4.50 7.03 0.45
CA ASP A 67 5.88 7.52 0.41
C ASP A 67 6.86 6.37 0.69
N ALA A 68 6.52 5.49 1.63
CA ALA A 68 7.29 4.28 1.92
C ALA A 68 7.31 3.33 0.71
N LEU A 69 6.17 3.14 0.04
CA LEU A 69 6.12 2.40 -1.23
C LEU A 69 7.02 3.06 -2.30
N THR A 70 6.88 4.37 -2.49
CA THR A 70 7.65 5.14 -3.48
C THR A 70 9.15 5.12 -3.19
N GLY A 71 9.53 5.11 -1.91
CA GLY A 71 10.91 5.00 -1.45
C GLY A 71 11.48 3.58 -1.44
N ARG A 72 10.70 2.56 -1.83
CA ARG A 72 11.01 1.12 -1.66
C ARG A 72 11.31 0.73 -0.20
N ASP A 73 10.75 1.48 0.73
CA ASP A 73 10.83 1.21 2.16
C ASP A 73 9.68 0.29 2.58
N PHE A 74 9.75 -0.97 2.12
CA PHE A 74 8.79 -2.01 2.48
C PHE A 74 8.67 -2.24 4.00
N PRO A 75 9.76 -2.17 4.80
CA PRO A 75 9.66 -2.30 6.26
C PRO A 75 8.79 -1.21 6.89
N ALA A 76 8.95 0.06 6.48
CA ALA A 76 8.11 1.15 6.98
C ALA A 76 6.65 1.00 6.57
N PHE A 77 6.38 0.44 5.38
CA PHE A 77 5.02 0.14 4.94
C PHE A 77 4.38 -0.98 5.78
N GLU A 78 5.11 -2.07 6.01
CA GLU A 78 4.65 -3.20 6.82
C GLU A 78 4.37 -2.77 8.26
N ASP A 79 5.26 -1.99 8.88
CA ASP A 79 5.07 -1.43 10.23
C ASP A 79 3.81 -0.56 10.30
N ALA A 80 3.59 0.29 9.30
CA ALA A 80 2.38 1.11 9.22
C ALA A 80 1.10 0.26 9.04
N LEU A 81 1.18 -0.84 8.29
CA LEU A 81 0.07 -1.77 8.07
C LEU A 81 -0.23 -2.58 9.35
N ASP A 82 0.81 -3.04 10.06
CA ASP A 82 0.67 -3.73 11.34
C ASP A 82 0.08 -2.79 12.40
N GLU A 83 0.52 -1.52 12.45
CA GLU A 83 -0.11 -0.49 13.28
C GLU A 83 -1.60 -0.30 12.95
N LEU A 84 -1.98 -0.33 11.67
CA LEU A 84 -3.38 -0.23 11.23
C LEU A 84 -4.18 -1.47 11.66
N ALA A 85 -3.62 -2.66 11.47
CA ALA A 85 -4.24 -3.93 11.82
C ALA A 85 -4.40 -4.08 13.35
N ALA A 86 -3.37 -3.71 14.12
CA ALA A 86 -3.38 -3.67 15.59
C ALA A 86 -4.45 -2.71 16.13
N ARG A 87 -4.73 -1.61 15.41
CA ARG A 87 -5.82 -0.67 15.70
C ARG A 87 -7.20 -1.16 15.24
N GLY A 88 -7.28 -2.32 14.59
CA GLY A 88 -8.53 -2.87 14.05
C GLY A 88 -9.04 -2.13 12.81
N PHE A 89 -8.14 -1.61 11.98
CA PHE A 89 -8.45 -0.80 10.79
C PHE A 89 -9.22 0.49 11.08
N VAL A 90 -9.12 1.02 12.31
CA VAL A 90 -9.76 2.27 12.70
C VAL A 90 -8.85 3.44 12.33
N LEU A 91 -9.20 4.18 11.27
CA LEU A 91 -8.67 5.51 11.04
C LEU A 91 -9.28 6.48 12.06
N ARG A 92 -8.57 6.76 13.15
CA ARG A 92 -8.91 7.89 14.01
C ARG A 92 -8.56 9.17 13.23
N GLY A 93 -9.54 9.70 12.50
CA GLY A 93 -9.49 11.07 12.01
C GLY A 93 -9.31 12.00 13.20
N GLY A 94 -8.09 12.48 13.40
CA GLY A 94 -7.74 13.42 14.46
C GLY A 94 -7.35 14.75 13.83
N GLY A 95 -8.24 15.74 13.96
CA GLY A 95 -7.93 17.17 13.83
C GLY A 95 -8.30 17.81 12.51
#